data_AF-A0A9W3BNF6-F1
#
_entry.id   AF-A0A9W3BNF6-F1
#
_cell.length_a   1.000
_cell.length_b   1.000
_cell.length_c   1.000
_cell.angle_alpha   90.00
_cell.angle_beta   90.00
_cell.angle_gamma   90.00
#
_symmetry.space_group_name_H-M   'P 1'
#
loop_
_entity.id
_entity.type
_entity.pdbx_description
1 polymer ?
#
loop_
_entity_poly.entity_id
_entity_poly.type
_entity_poly.pdbx_seq_one_letter_code
_entity_poly.pdbx_strand_id
1 'polypeptide(L)'
;MYMPVELNICQDPSRTKDINFQNIDDNITIVTMYLNIGTFTKTSLLFFSKESYATVLYRNWLFSWGKLNNRVIAFFDDDDFIEQFRLKRAHLPESFTKIVKISRDQLPAFQQKKRVEEIIQNPSFSISYPPDYTCTMNAKYDALQMAVNMEDIKTKYIAWMDIGLFRRLQKDDPPFTLKVPADFNSSKLGFSEVTSRKWLSTLTPKEIYKQNIVWVAGGFVLGVKQVISEFIVAYRNTVNELLAQGLADTDQQVIASMYSPEMAWKQKIEIMTYSCPRGTFNLYGHAYLYFCLPYICKASAECKIKPTGHLENSNYLHMTSNYVK
;
A
#
# COMPACT_ATOMS: atom_id res chain seq x y z
N MET A 1 -16.08 -21.63 22.06
CA MET A 1 -15.36 -20.72 22.98
C MET A 1 -14.10 -20.30 22.26
N TYR A 2 -14.09 -19.12 21.64
CA TYR A 2 -12.93 -18.64 20.88
C TYR A 2 -11.90 -18.12 21.89
N MET A 3 -10.75 -18.79 21.98
CA MET A 3 -9.61 -18.23 22.71
C MET A 3 -9.07 -17.05 21.89
N PRO A 4 -8.91 -15.86 22.48
CA PRO A 4 -8.21 -14.79 21.82
C PRO A 4 -6.76 -15.23 21.62
N VAL A 5 -6.27 -15.21 20.38
CA VAL A 5 -4.83 -15.22 20.15
C VAL A 5 -4.33 -13.91 20.74
N GLU A 6 -3.66 -13.99 21.88
CA GLU A 6 -2.81 -12.90 22.37
C GLU A 6 -1.70 -12.70 21.34
N LEU A 7 -2.01 -11.93 20.30
CA LEU A 7 -0.97 -11.21 19.60
C LEU A 7 -0.35 -10.32 20.67
N ASN A 8 0.92 -10.57 20.99
CA ASN A 8 1.75 -9.64 21.74
C ASN A 8 1.84 -8.33 20.95
N ILE A 9 0.76 -7.56 20.98
CA ILE A 9 0.70 -6.18 20.51
C ILE A 9 1.57 -5.45 21.50
N CYS A 10 2.75 -5.07 21.02
CA CYS A 10 3.79 -4.44 21.81
C CYS A 10 3.21 -3.42 22.78
N GLN A 11 3.66 -3.51 24.04
CA GLN A 11 3.36 -2.47 25.01
C GLN A 11 3.75 -1.12 24.41
N ASP A 12 2.81 -0.18 24.52
CA ASP A 12 2.93 1.21 24.10
C ASP A 12 4.32 1.72 24.45
N PRO A 13 5.19 2.07 23.48
CA PRO A 13 6.48 2.65 23.80
C PRO A 13 6.22 4.01 24.42
N SER A 14 6.15 4.01 25.75
CA SER A 14 6.08 5.19 26.59
C SER A 14 6.92 6.32 25.99
N ARG A 15 6.25 7.46 25.74
CA ARG A 15 6.77 8.80 25.45
C ARG A 15 8.31 8.89 25.45
N THR A 16 8.97 8.42 24.41
CA THR A 16 10.42 8.58 24.26
C THR A 16 10.64 9.55 23.12
N LYS A 17 11.04 10.77 23.49
CA LYS A 17 11.25 11.92 22.61
C LYS A 17 12.51 11.83 21.73
N ASP A 18 13.27 10.74 21.80
CA ASP A 18 14.55 10.64 21.10
C ASP A 18 14.45 9.68 19.91
N ILE A 19 14.08 10.22 18.76
CA ILE A 19 14.22 9.53 17.47
C ILE A 19 15.71 9.50 17.15
N ASN A 20 16.37 8.38 17.45
CA ASN A 20 17.76 8.17 17.06
C ASN A 20 17.80 7.82 15.56
N PHE A 21 18.13 8.80 14.72
CA PHE A 21 18.12 8.73 13.24
C PHE A 21 19.28 7.92 12.62
N GLN A 22 20.01 7.11 13.40
CA GLN A 22 21.35 6.63 13.00
C GLN A 22 21.39 5.45 12.01
N ASN A 23 20.31 4.69 11.77
CA ASN A 23 20.28 3.67 10.70
C ASN A 23 19.49 4.14 9.49
N ILE A 24 20.14 4.88 8.59
CA ILE A 24 19.56 5.36 7.34
C ILE A 24 19.25 4.20 6.36
N ASP A 25 20.01 3.11 6.43
CA ASP A 25 19.92 1.99 5.47
C ASP A 25 18.66 1.12 5.65
N ASP A 26 18.11 1.05 6.87
CA ASP A 26 16.90 0.28 7.20
C ASP A 26 15.61 1.13 7.12
N ASN A 27 15.73 2.42 6.81
CA ASN A 27 14.57 3.30 6.72
C ASN A 27 13.85 3.14 5.38
N ILE A 28 12.52 3.25 5.41
CA ILE A 28 11.68 3.26 4.21
C ILE A 28 11.54 4.72 3.72
N THR A 29 11.85 4.97 2.45
CA THR A 29 11.37 6.21 1.78
C THR A 29 9.95 5.98 1.27
N ILE A 30 9.03 6.86 1.65
CA ILE A 30 7.63 6.78 1.26
C ILE A 30 7.41 7.62 0.01
N VAL A 31 6.77 7.05 -0.98
CA VAL A 31 6.35 7.71 -2.22
C VAL A 31 4.84 7.86 -2.21
N THR A 32 4.36 9.03 -2.60
CA THR A 32 2.93 9.28 -2.74
C THR A 32 2.64 10.20 -3.91
N MET A 33 1.40 10.18 -4.37
CA MET A 33 0.91 11.09 -5.39
C MET A 33 -0.52 11.51 -5.09
N TYR A 34 -0.83 12.75 -5.45
CA TYR A 34 -2.20 13.24 -5.56
C TYR A 34 -2.34 13.95 -6.89
N LEU A 35 -3.33 13.54 -7.67
CA LEU A 35 -3.71 14.18 -8.93
C LEU A 35 -5.12 14.74 -8.77
N ASN A 36 -5.31 16.01 -9.06
CA ASN A 36 -6.60 16.67 -8.97
C ASN A 36 -7.47 16.28 -10.17
N ILE A 37 -8.16 15.15 -10.06
CA ILE A 37 -9.13 14.64 -11.04
C ILE A 37 -10.55 15.17 -10.80
N GLY A 38 -10.70 16.22 -9.98
CA GLY A 38 -11.99 16.75 -9.59
C GLY A 38 -12.76 15.84 -8.63
N THR A 39 -14.09 15.91 -8.69
CA THR A 39 -14.98 15.09 -7.87
C THR A 39 -15.39 13.84 -8.62
N PHE A 40 -15.23 12.67 -8.01
CA PHE A 40 -15.71 11.42 -8.58
C PHE A 40 -16.47 10.59 -7.55
N THR A 41 -17.39 9.76 -8.02
CA THR A 41 -18.12 8.82 -7.17
C THR A 41 -17.57 7.42 -7.40
N LYS A 42 -17.23 6.72 -6.31
CA LYS A 42 -16.95 5.28 -6.38
C LYS A 42 -18.27 4.52 -6.35
N THR A 43 -18.54 3.72 -7.37
CA THR A 43 -19.69 2.83 -7.38
C THR A 43 -19.35 1.56 -6.62
N SER A 44 -20.00 1.31 -5.48
CA SER A 44 -19.93 0.01 -4.79
C SER A 44 -20.97 -0.93 -5.38
N LEU A 45 -20.60 -2.21 -5.59
CA LEU A 45 -21.51 -3.28 -6.04
C LEU A 45 -22.65 -3.56 -5.05
N LEU A 46 -22.51 -3.14 -3.78
CA LEU A 46 -23.63 -3.09 -2.84
C LEU A 46 -24.22 -1.66 -2.85
N PHE A 47 -25.44 -1.56 -3.36
CA PHE A 47 -26.31 -0.40 -3.61
C PHE A 47 -26.51 0.66 -2.49
N PHE A 48 -25.61 0.83 -1.51
CA PHE A 48 -25.87 1.69 -0.34
C PHE A 48 -24.81 2.73 0.02
N SER A 49 -23.79 2.98 -0.81
CA SER A 49 -22.97 4.18 -0.62
C SER A 49 -22.42 4.74 -1.93
N LYS A 50 -22.76 6.00 -2.20
CA LYS A 50 -22.03 6.87 -3.14
C LYS A 50 -21.04 7.67 -2.30
N GLU A 51 -19.83 7.17 -2.14
CA GLU A 51 -18.77 8.01 -1.59
C GLU A 51 -18.29 8.95 -2.69
N SER A 52 -18.59 10.24 -2.51
CA SER A 52 -18.05 11.31 -3.35
C SER A 52 -16.68 11.69 -2.80
N TYR A 53 -15.66 11.44 -3.61
CA TYR A 53 -14.30 11.82 -3.30
C TYR A 53 -14.03 13.16 -3.96
N ALA A 54 -13.76 14.16 -3.12
CA ALA A 54 -13.43 15.51 -3.54
C ALA A 54 -12.09 15.93 -2.92
N THR A 55 -11.42 16.89 -3.56
CA THR A 55 -10.14 17.46 -3.11
C THR A 55 -10.15 17.86 -1.62
N VAL A 56 -11.26 18.40 -1.12
CA VAL A 56 -11.44 18.77 0.29
C VAL A 56 -11.25 17.58 1.25
N LEU A 57 -11.72 16.39 0.87
CA LEU A 57 -11.58 15.19 1.69
C LEU A 57 -10.11 14.75 1.79
N TYR A 58 -9.38 14.79 0.67
CA TYR A 58 -7.96 14.45 0.65
C TYR A 58 -7.11 15.45 1.45
N ARG A 59 -7.45 16.75 1.41
CA ARG A 59 -6.80 17.78 2.22
C ARG A 59 -6.92 17.49 3.73
N ASN A 60 -8.07 16.99 4.19
CA ASN A 60 -8.23 16.59 5.60
C ASN A 60 -7.31 15.44 6.00
N TRP A 61 -7.00 14.53 5.08
CA TRP A 61 -6.11 13.39 5.35
C TRP A 61 -4.63 13.78 5.42
N LEU A 62 -4.23 14.96 4.91
CA LEU A 62 -2.85 15.45 5.04
C LEU A 62 -2.39 15.62 6.50
N PHE A 63 -3.33 15.64 7.44
CA PHE A 63 -3.01 15.65 8.85
C PHE A 63 -2.13 14.45 9.27
N SER A 64 -2.41 13.23 8.78
CA SER A 64 -1.60 12.04 9.12
C SER A 64 -0.17 12.14 8.59
N TRP A 65 0.02 12.80 7.44
CA TRP A 65 1.33 13.02 6.81
C TRP A 65 2.22 13.98 7.60
N GLY A 66 1.64 14.89 8.38
CA GLY A 66 2.35 15.69 9.37
C GLY A 66 2.80 14.91 10.60
N LYS A 67 2.39 13.66 10.78
CA LYS A 67 2.85 12.78 11.88
C LYS A 67 3.88 11.75 11.44
N LEU A 68 4.07 11.57 10.13
CA LEU A 68 4.95 10.56 9.57
C LEU A 68 6.41 11.06 9.52
N ASN A 69 7.30 10.42 10.27
CA ASN A 69 8.71 10.80 10.35
C ASN A 69 9.60 10.16 9.26
N ASN A 70 9.05 9.31 8.39
CA ASN A 70 9.78 8.81 7.23
C ASN A 70 10.13 9.93 6.25
N ARG A 71 11.17 9.70 5.45
CA ARG A 71 11.42 10.51 4.24
C ARG A 71 10.26 10.32 3.28
N VAL A 72 9.82 11.40 2.64
CA VAL A 72 8.72 11.38 1.68
C VAL A 72 9.15 12.03 0.37
N ILE A 73 8.77 11.38 -0.73
CA ILE A 73 8.73 11.97 -2.06
C ILE A 73 7.27 12.04 -2.49
N ALA A 74 6.80 13.24 -2.72
CA ALA A 74 5.41 13.50 -3.04
C ALA A 74 5.28 14.14 -4.42
N PHE A 75 4.43 13.57 -5.27
CA PHE A 75 4.16 14.07 -6.62
C PHE A 75 2.76 14.67 -6.69
N PHE A 76 2.64 15.96 -6.99
CA PHE A 76 1.36 16.68 -6.98
C PHE A 76 1.17 17.54 -8.21
N ASP A 77 -0.07 17.72 -8.66
CA ASP A 77 -0.43 18.60 -9.79
C ASP A 77 -1.20 19.87 -9.36
N ASP A 78 -1.45 20.05 -8.05
CA ASP A 78 -2.26 21.12 -7.47
C ASP A 78 -1.41 21.98 -6.51
N ASP A 79 -1.29 23.29 -6.79
CA ASP A 79 -0.42 24.21 -6.04
C ASP A 79 -0.86 24.39 -4.59
N ASP A 80 -2.16 24.51 -4.34
CA ASP A 80 -2.72 24.58 -2.99
C ASP A 80 -2.39 23.31 -2.20
N PHE A 81 -2.54 22.14 -2.82
CA PHE A 81 -2.23 20.86 -2.19
C PHE A 81 -0.74 20.75 -1.85
N ILE A 82 0.14 21.22 -2.75
CA ILE A 82 1.59 21.32 -2.52
C ILE A 82 1.88 22.18 -1.28
N GLU A 83 1.28 23.37 -1.20
CA GLU A 83 1.50 24.29 -0.09
C GLU A 83 1.05 23.66 1.24
N GLN A 84 -0.15 23.09 1.27
CA GLN A 84 -0.68 22.44 2.47
C GLN A 84 0.19 21.26 2.92
N PHE A 85 0.62 20.41 1.99
CA PHE A 85 1.51 19.30 2.30
C PHE A 85 2.83 19.78 2.90
N ARG A 86 3.43 20.82 2.29
CA ARG A 86 4.66 21.45 2.79
C ARG A 86 4.47 21.98 4.21
N LEU A 87 3.39 22.70 4.48
CA LEU A 87 3.09 23.24 5.82
C LEU A 87 2.91 22.13 6.86
N LYS A 88 2.26 21.01 6.53
CA LYS A 88 2.09 19.89 7.47
C LYS A 88 3.42 19.23 7.86
N ARG A 89 4.42 19.26 6.98
CA ARG A 89 5.73 18.62 7.19
C ARG A 89 6.85 19.59 7.54
N ALA A 90 6.59 20.90 7.61
CA ALA A 90 7.59 21.96 7.85
C ALA A 90 8.34 21.85 9.19
N HIS A 91 7.84 21.06 10.14
CA HIS A 91 8.51 20.80 11.42
C HIS A 91 9.63 19.75 11.31
N LEU A 92 9.75 19.05 10.17
CA LEU A 92 10.83 18.11 9.88
C LEU A 92 11.96 18.81 9.11
N PRO A 93 13.19 18.26 9.13
CA PRO A 93 14.27 18.76 8.28
C PRO A 93 13.86 18.76 6.80
N GLU A 94 14.33 19.74 6.04
CA GLU A 94 14.00 19.88 4.60
C GLU A 94 14.31 18.60 3.80
N SER A 95 15.39 17.91 4.16
CA SER A 95 15.81 16.65 3.54
C SER A 95 14.85 15.46 3.76
N PHE A 96 13.81 15.60 4.58
CA PHE A 96 12.79 14.57 4.83
C PHE A 96 11.58 14.68 3.90
N THR A 97 11.48 15.75 3.12
CA THR A 97 10.32 15.95 2.24
C THR A 97 10.76 16.56 0.92
N LYS A 98 10.64 15.78 -0.15
CA LYS A 98 10.77 16.27 -1.52
C LYS A 98 9.39 16.33 -2.16
N ILE A 99 8.99 17.50 -2.64
CA ILE A 99 7.73 17.68 -3.37
C ILE A 99 8.09 17.98 -4.82
N VAL A 100 7.53 17.20 -5.75
CA VAL A 100 7.72 17.36 -7.18
C VAL A 100 6.39 17.73 -7.80
N LYS A 101 6.29 18.93 -8.36
CA LYS A 101 5.13 19.32 -9.16
C LYS A 101 5.18 18.56 -10.49
N ILE A 102 4.08 17.92 -10.85
CA ILE A 102 3.95 17.14 -12.09
C ILE A 102 2.71 17.56 -12.86
N SER A 103 2.68 17.22 -14.15
CA SER A 103 1.46 17.25 -14.95
C SER A 103 1.01 15.82 -15.21
N ARG A 104 -0.24 15.50 -14.91
CA ARG A 104 -0.79 14.16 -15.12
C ARG A 104 -0.72 13.71 -16.58
N ASP A 105 -0.89 14.64 -17.52
CA ASP A 105 -0.90 14.32 -18.97
C ASP A 105 0.46 13.84 -19.49
N GLN A 106 1.53 14.05 -18.71
CA GLN A 106 2.87 13.56 -19.02
C GLN A 106 3.14 12.16 -18.47
N LEU A 107 2.25 11.62 -17.62
CA LEU A 107 2.42 10.30 -17.03
C LEU A 107 2.04 9.21 -18.05
N PRO A 108 2.86 8.17 -18.25
CA PRO A 108 2.56 7.06 -19.14
C PRO A 108 1.14 6.48 -18.98
N ALA A 109 0.64 6.35 -17.75
CA ALA A 109 -0.72 5.87 -17.52
C ALA A 109 -1.81 6.77 -18.12
N PHE A 110 -1.63 8.10 -18.10
CA PHE A 110 -2.57 9.07 -18.67
C PHE A 110 -2.43 9.21 -20.19
N GLN A 111 -1.27 8.89 -20.76
CA GLN A 111 -1.12 8.80 -22.22
C GLN A 111 -2.03 7.73 -22.84
N GLN A 112 -2.41 6.70 -22.05
CA GLN A 112 -3.36 5.66 -22.45
C GLN A 112 -4.83 6.02 -22.17
N LYS A 113 -5.12 7.22 -21.66
CA LYS A 113 -6.47 7.62 -21.21
C LYS A 113 -7.54 7.42 -22.29
N LYS A 114 -7.27 7.81 -23.53
CA LYS A 114 -8.22 7.63 -24.64
C LYS A 114 -8.61 6.16 -24.82
N ARG A 115 -7.64 5.24 -24.75
CA ARG A 115 -7.89 3.81 -24.87
C ARG A 115 -8.70 3.28 -23.68
N VAL A 116 -8.40 3.77 -22.48
CA VAL A 116 -9.15 3.44 -21.25
C VAL A 116 -10.61 3.93 -21.37
N GLU A 117 -10.83 5.14 -21.88
CA GLU A 117 -12.17 5.69 -22.14
C GLU A 117 -12.97 4.84 -23.11
N GLU A 118 -12.37 4.44 -24.25
CA GLU A 118 -13.00 3.57 -25.25
C GLU A 118 -13.44 2.23 -24.64
N ILE A 119 -12.61 1.63 -23.78
CA ILE A 119 -12.92 0.36 -23.11
C ILE A 119 -14.07 0.55 -22.11
N ILE A 120 -13.98 1.56 -21.25
CA ILE A 120 -14.97 1.80 -20.18
C ILE A 120 -16.32 2.23 -20.75
N GLN A 121 -16.36 2.94 -21.88
CA GLN A 121 -17.60 3.33 -22.55
C GLN A 121 -18.29 2.15 -23.28
N ASN A 122 -17.63 1.00 -23.44
CA ASN A 122 -18.23 -0.17 -24.05
C ASN A 122 -19.36 -0.72 -23.16
N PRO A 123 -20.62 -0.78 -23.63
CA PRO A 123 -21.74 -1.26 -22.81
C PRO A 123 -21.61 -2.73 -22.34
N SER A 124 -20.75 -3.51 -22.99
CA SER A 124 -20.47 -4.90 -22.59
C SER A 124 -19.49 -4.99 -21.42
N PHE A 125 -18.88 -3.88 -21.02
CA PHE A 125 -17.92 -3.79 -19.93
C PHE A 125 -18.62 -3.30 -18.65
N SER A 126 -18.45 -4.03 -17.55
CA SER A 126 -18.97 -3.61 -16.25
C SER A 126 -18.06 -2.53 -15.69
N ILE A 127 -18.57 -1.29 -15.60
CA ILE A 127 -17.78 -0.15 -15.15
C ILE A 127 -17.60 -0.21 -13.62
N SER A 128 -16.37 -0.46 -13.19
CA SER A 128 -15.97 -0.32 -11.78
C SER A 128 -15.69 1.13 -11.40
N TYR A 129 -14.93 1.86 -12.24
CA TYR A 129 -14.44 3.21 -11.94
C TYR A 129 -14.36 4.10 -13.19
N PRO A 130 -14.42 5.45 -13.02
CA PRO A 130 -14.20 6.40 -14.11
C PRO A 130 -12.78 6.34 -14.70
N PRO A 131 -12.59 6.69 -15.99
CA PRO A 131 -11.29 6.66 -16.67
C PRO A 131 -10.17 7.43 -15.96
N ASP A 132 -10.44 8.64 -15.45
CA ASP A 132 -9.44 9.44 -14.74
C ASP A 132 -8.99 8.78 -13.43
N TYR A 133 -9.90 8.11 -12.71
CA TYR A 133 -9.56 7.36 -11.51
C TYR A 133 -8.71 6.14 -11.87
N THR A 134 -9.11 5.39 -12.90
CA THR A 134 -8.36 4.26 -13.44
C THR A 134 -6.93 4.66 -13.82
N CYS A 135 -6.76 5.76 -14.56
CA CYS A 135 -5.44 6.29 -14.92
C CYS A 135 -4.63 6.70 -13.68
N THR A 136 -5.28 7.33 -12.68
CA THR A 136 -4.62 7.74 -11.42
C THR A 136 -4.09 6.54 -10.64
N MET A 137 -4.86 5.45 -10.53
CA MET A 137 -4.43 4.24 -9.82
C MET A 137 -3.23 3.57 -10.51
N ASN A 138 -3.20 3.58 -11.85
CA ASN A 138 -2.09 3.06 -12.64
C ASN A 138 -0.86 3.98 -12.61
N ALA A 139 -1.06 5.31 -12.60
CA ALA A 139 0.00 6.33 -12.56
C ALA A 139 0.87 6.28 -11.28
N LYS A 140 0.41 5.58 -10.24
CA LYS A 140 1.20 5.16 -9.08
C LYS A 140 2.58 4.61 -9.44
N TYR A 141 2.62 3.73 -10.43
CA TYR A 141 3.86 3.08 -10.86
C TYR A 141 4.75 4.01 -11.67
N ASP A 142 4.18 5.07 -12.27
CA ASP A 142 4.95 6.14 -12.89
C ASP A 142 5.65 6.98 -11.83
N ALA A 143 4.94 7.40 -10.78
CA ALA A 143 5.51 8.11 -9.63
C ALA A 143 6.57 7.28 -8.89
N LEU A 144 6.31 5.98 -8.65
CA LEU A 144 7.31 5.08 -8.09
C LEU A 144 8.55 4.97 -8.97
N GLN A 145 8.41 4.85 -10.29
CA GLN A 145 9.55 4.79 -11.21
C GLN A 145 10.36 6.09 -11.15
N MET A 146 9.69 7.24 -11.17
CA MET A 146 10.34 8.54 -11.05
C MET A 146 11.15 8.62 -9.76
N ALA A 147 10.57 8.21 -8.62
CA ALA A 147 11.26 8.18 -7.34
C ALA A 147 12.46 7.21 -7.37
N VAL A 148 12.28 5.97 -7.82
CA VAL A 148 13.36 4.98 -7.95
C VAL A 148 14.51 5.53 -8.79
N ASN A 149 14.27 6.34 -9.80
CA ASN A 149 15.34 6.89 -10.63
C ASN A 149 16.07 8.08 -10.01
N MET A 150 15.64 8.58 -8.84
CA MET A 150 16.33 9.70 -8.19
C MET A 150 17.59 9.22 -7.46
N GLU A 151 18.67 9.99 -7.62
CA GLU A 151 19.98 9.73 -7.02
C GLU A 151 20.02 10.03 -5.50
N ASP A 152 19.16 10.93 -5.03
CA ASP A 152 19.09 11.35 -3.63
C ASP A 152 18.36 10.35 -2.72
N ILE A 153 17.71 9.33 -3.28
CA ILE A 153 17.17 8.20 -2.50
C ILE A 153 18.27 7.21 -2.18
N LYS A 154 18.78 7.33 -0.95
CA LYS A 154 19.79 6.43 -0.38
C LYS A 154 19.22 5.24 0.39
N THR A 155 17.92 5.24 0.70
CA THR A 155 17.28 4.16 1.46
C THR A 155 17.21 2.88 0.63
N LYS A 156 17.47 1.73 1.26
CA LYS A 156 17.32 0.41 0.62
C LYS A 156 15.87 0.12 0.23
N TYR A 157 14.94 0.48 1.11
CA TYR A 157 13.52 0.21 0.95
C TYR A 157 12.76 1.46 0.51
N ILE A 158 11.80 1.24 -0.36
CA ILE A 158 10.88 2.26 -0.84
C ILE A 158 9.47 1.68 -0.76
N ALA A 159 8.50 2.52 -0.38
CA ALA A 159 7.12 2.11 -0.34
C ALA A 159 6.19 3.13 -0.96
N TRP A 160 5.20 2.65 -1.70
CA TRP A 160 4.05 3.45 -2.05
C TRP A 160 3.12 3.59 -0.85
N MET A 161 2.52 4.76 -0.68
CA MET A 161 1.46 4.98 0.31
C MET A 161 0.41 5.95 -0.23
N ASP A 162 -0.85 5.50 -0.31
CA ASP A 162 -1.99 6.36 -0.65
C ASP A 162 -2.16 7.49 0.37
N ILE A 163 -2.56 8.68 -0.08
CA ILE A 163 -2.81 9.85 0.78
C ILE A 163 -3.79 9.55 1.92
N GLY A 164 -4.80 8.73 1.66
CA GLY A 164 -5.84 8.38 2.64
C GLY A 164 -5.41 7.36 3.69
N LEU A 165 -4.18 6.86 3.65
CA LEU A 165 -3.69 5.94 4.66
C LEU A 165 -3.45 6.65 5.99
N PHE A 166 -3.75 5.96 7.10
CA PHE A 166 -3.74 6.54 8.46
C PHE A 166 -4.70 7.72 8.67
N ARG A 167 -5.72 7.90 7.81
CA ARG A 167 -6.76 8.95 7.92
C ARG A 167 -7.59 8.97 9.21
N ARG A 168 -7.46 7.93 10.05
CA ARG A 168 -8.16 7.84 11.34
C ARG A 168 -7.32 8.35 12.52
N LEU A 169 -6.07 8.76 12.29
CA LEU A 169 -5.24 9.35 13.34
C LEU A 169 -5.87 10.65 13.84
N GLN A 170 -5.92 10.79 15.16
CA GLN A 170 -6.44 11.91 15.90
C GLN A 170 -5.35 12.93 16.22
N LYS A 171 -5.77 14.13 16.65
CA LYS A 171 -4.86 15.26 16.88
C LYS A 171 -3.76 14.93 17.91
N ASP A 172 -4.13 14.20 18.94
CA ASP A 172 -3.34 13.79 20.08
C ASP A 172 -2.46 12.55 19.85
N ASP A 173 -2.66 11.79 18.76
CA ASP A 173 -1.79 10.66 18.44
C ASP A 173 -0.31 11.10 18.30
N PRO A 174 0.68 10.32 18.76
CA PRO A 174 2.08 10.69 18.59
C PRO A 174 2.52 10.63 17.11
N PRO A 175 3.57 11.38 16.72
CA PRO A 175 4.29 11.12 15.48
C PRO A 175 4.80 9.67 15.43
N PHE A 176 4.88 9.09 14.24
CA PHE A 176 5.24 7.69 14.04
C PHE A 176 6.20 7.53 12.85
N THR A 177 6.84 6.37 12.80
CA THR A 177 7.71 5.94 11.69
C THR A 177 7.23 4.59 11.20
N LEU A 178 7.44 4.30 9.91
CA LEU A 178 7.26 2.98 9.33
C LEU A 178 8.63 2.33 9.16
N LYS A 179 8.74 1.09 9.64
CA LYS A 179 9.89 0.21 9.40
C LYS A 179 9.46 -1.05 8.69
N VAL A 180 10.41 -1.67 8.01
CA VAL A 180 10.19 -2.94 7.33
C VAL A 180 9.87 -4.01 8.39
N PRO A 181 8.86 -4.87 8.16
CA PRO A 181 8.60 -6.02 9.02
C PRO A 181 9.82 -6.94 9.13
N ALA A 182 10.05 -7.53 10.31
CA ALA A 182 11.23 -8.37 10.54
C ALA A 182 11.28 -9.63 9.64
N ASP A 183 10.13 -10.11 9.21
CA ASP A 183 9.96 -11.27 8.34
C ASP A 183 9.94 -10.92 6.84
N PHE A 184 10.11 -9.64 6.48
CA PHE A 184 10.00 -9.21 5.09
C PHE A 184 11.09 -9.82 4.22
N ASN A 185 10.68 -10.55 3.18
CA ASN A 185 11.61 -11.06 2.19
C ASN A 185 11.98 -9.97 1.17
N SER A 186 13.23 -9.50 1.24
CA SER A 186 13.74 -8.43 0.37
C SER A 186 13.77 -8.74 -1.14
N SER A 187 13.58 -10.00 -1.55
CA SER A 187 13.45 -10.39 -2.97
C SER A 187 12.02 -10.30 -3.50
N LYS A 188 11.05 -9.88 -2.68
CA LYS A 188 9.61 -9.84 -3.00
C LYS A 188 9.04 -8.44 -2.82
N LEU A 189 7.81 -8.25 -3.30
CA LEU A 189 7.00 -7.09 -2.94
C LEU A 189 6.00 -7.41 -1.83
N GLY A 190 5.89 -6.53 -0.86
CA GLY A 190 4.94 -6.60 0.24
C GLY A 190 3.64 -5.89 -0.09
N PHE A 191 2.52 -6.56 0.13
CA PHE A 191 1.16 -5.99 0.04
C PHE A 191 0.27 -6.47 1.19
N SER A 192 -0.80 -5.74 1.50
CA SER A 192 -1.89 -6.31 2.32
C SER A 192 -2.72 -7.29 1.49
N GLU A 193 -3.06 -8.45 2.06
CA GLU A 193 -3.99 -9.41 1.45
C GLU A 193 -5.44 -8.96 1.66
N VAL A 194 -6.23 -8.92 0.60
CA VAL A 194 -7.66 -8.61 0.64
C VAL A 194 -8.50 -9.88 0.52
N THR A 195 -8.14 -10.77 -0.40
CA THR A 195 -8.74 -12.11 -0.54
C THR A 195 -7.65 -13.16 -0.69
N SER A 196 -7.93 -14.42 -0.39
CA SER A 196 -6.90 -15.46 -0.50
C SER A 196 -6.46 -15.65 -1.96
N ARG A 197 -5.14 -15.80 -2.20
CA ARG A 197 -4.59 -16.12 -3.53
C ARG A 197 -5.26 -17.32 -4.21
N LYS A 198 -5.80 -18.28 -3.44
CA LYS A 198 -6.52 -19.45 -3.97
C LYS A 198 -7.68 -19.07 -4.89
N TRP A 199 -8.34 -17.94 -4.64
CA TRP A 199 -9.42 -17.45 -5.48
C TRP A 199 -8.96 -17.06 -6.89
N LEU A 200 -7.69 -16.70 -7.08
CA LEU A 200 -7.13 -16.40 -8.40
C LEU A 200 -6.79 -17.65 -9.21
N SER A 201 -6.62 -18.81 -8.56
CA SER A 201 -6.00 -20.00 -9.16
C SER A 201 -6.76 -20.60 -10.35
N THR A 202 -8.01 -20.20 -10.54
CA THR A 202 -8.88 -20.67 -11.63
C THR A 202 -9.42 -19.53 -12.51
N LEU A 203 -9.04 -18.28 -12.25
CA LEU A 203 -9.63 -17.12 -12.92
C LEU A 203 -8.72 -16.59 -14.02
N THR A 204 -9.33 -16.32 -15.16
CA THR A 204 -8.73 -15.57 -16.27
C THR A 204 -8.71 -14.06 -15.94
N PRO A 205 -7.86 -13.25 -16.58
CA PRO A 205 -7.90 -11.80 -16.46
C PRO A 205 -9.30 -11.22 -16.75
N LYS A 206 -9.99 -11.74 -17.78
CA LYS A 206 -11.35 -11.29 -18.11
C LYS A 206 -12.34 -11.52 -16.95
N GLU A 207 -12.24 -12.65 -16.27
CA GLU A 207 -13.08 -12.96 -15.10
C GLU A 207 -12.70 -12.11 -13.89
N ILE A 208 -11.41 -11.88 -13.64
CA ILE A 208 -10.92 -10.99 -12.59
C ILE A 208 -11.53 -9.60 -12.73
N TYR A 209 -11.53 -9.06 -13.94
CA TYR A 209 -12.13 -7.75 -14.25
C TYR A 209 -13.65 -7.78 -14.12
N LYS A 210 -14.32 -8.76 -14.74
CA LYS A 210 -15.78 -8.87 -14.72
C LYS A 210 -16.34 -9.02 -13.29
N GLN A 211 -15.64 -9.74 -12.43
CA GLN A 211 -16.04 -9.99 -11.04
C GLN A 211 -15.43 -8.98 -10.06
N ASN A 212 -14.63 -8.03 -10.53
CA ASN A 212 -13.91 -7.05 -9.72
C ASN A 212 -13.12 -7.72 -8.57
N ILE A 213 -12.39 -8.79 -8.88
CA ILE A 213 -11.62 -9.54 -7.89
C ILE A 213 -10.43 -8.71 -7.43
N VAL A 214 -10.24 -8.65 -6.11
CA VAL A 214 -9.14 -7.93 -5.46
C VAL A 214 -8.37 -8.92 -4.59
N TRP A 215 -7.18 -9.30 -5.05
CA TRP A 215 -6.27 -10.15 -4.26
C TRP A 215 -5.50 -9.33 -3.23
N VAL A 216 -4.85 -8.25 -3.67
CA VAL A 216 -4.02 -7.40 -2.82
C VAL A 216 -4.51 -5.95 -2.80
N ALA A 217 -4.24 -5.25 -1.71
CA ALA A 217 -4.58 -3.85 -1.54
C ALA A 217 -3.55 -2.97 -2.25
N GLY A 218 -3.99 -2.11 -3.19
CA GLY A 218 -3.08 -1.19 -3.89
C GLY A 218 -2.54 -0.06 -3.01
N GLY A 219 -3.16 0.23 -1.86
CA GLY A 219 -2.89 1.46 -1.11
C GLY A 219 -1.55 1.51 -0.37
N PHE A 220 -0.82 0.40 -0.29
CA PHE A 220 0.54 0.35 0.23
C PHE A 220 1.32 -0.78 -0.42
N VAL A 221 2.50 -0.47 -0.97
CA VAL A 221 3.40 -1.44 -1.61
C VAL A 221 4.78 -1.25 -1.02
N LEU A 222 5.41 -2.32 -0.53
CA LEU A 222 6.76 -2.26 0.05
C LEU A 222 7.73 -3.10 -0.78
N GLY A 223 8.93 -2.59 -1.03
CA GLY A 223 9.97 -3.38 -1.68
C GLY A 223 11.34 -2.75 -1.61
N VAL A 224 12.35 -3.53 -2.00
CA VAL A 224 13.67 -2.98 -2.33
C VAL A 224 13.57 -2.24 -3.66
N LYS A 225 14.32 -1.14 -3.78
CA LYS A 225 14.37 -0.27 -4.97
C LYS A 225 14.46 -1.04 -6.30
N GLN A 226 15.37 -2.02 -6.38
CA GLN A 226 15.54 -2.85 -7.56
C GLN A 226 14.31 -3.72 -7.87
N VAL A 227 13.77 -4.40 -6.86
CA VAL A 227 12.58 -5.28 -7.00
C VAL A 227 11.37 -4.48 -7.46
N ILE A 228 11.18 -3.26 -6.93
CA ILE A 228 10.12 -2.35 -7.39
C ILE A 228 10.35 -1.94 -8.84
N SER A 229 11.58 -1.61 -9.24
CA SER A 229 11.88 -1.25 -10.63
C SER A 229 11.55 -2.39 -11.60
N GLU A 230 11.97 -3.61 -11.28
CA GLU A 230 11.70 -4.80 -12.11
C GLU A 230 10.20 -5.10 -12.18
N PHE A 231 9.49 -4.95 -11.06
CA PHE A 231 8.04 -5.09 -11.03
C PHE A 231 7.32 -4.05 -11.89
N ILE A 232 7.73 -2.78 -11.86
CA ILE A 232 7.10 -1.72 -12.67
C ILE A 232 7.19 -2.03 -14.17
N VAL A 233 8.32 -2.59 -14.63
CA VAL A 233 8.46 -3.03 -16.02
C VAL A 233 7.46 -4.14 -16.36
N ALA A 234 7.37 -5.17 -15.51
CA ALA A 234 6.42 -6.27 -15.69
C ALA A 234 4.96 -5.79 -15.63
N TYR A 235 4.66 -4.87 -14.71
CA TYR A 235 3.36 -4.25 -14.54
C TYR A 235 2.94 -3.50 -15.81
N ARG A 236 3.80 -2.62 -16.35
CA ARG A 236 3.49 -1.85 -17.57
C ARG A 236 3.27 -2.74 -18.79
N ASN A 237 4.08 -3.79 -18.94
CA ASN A 237 3.87 -4.78 -19.99
C ASN A 237 2.50 -5.45 -19.86
N THR A 238 2.11 -5.79 -18.63
CA THR A 238 0.80 -6.41 -18.35
C THR A 238 -0.34 -5.43 -18.61
N VAL A 239 -0.22 -4.16 -18.23
CA VAL A 239 -1.21 -3.11 -18.57
C VAL A 239 -1.41 -3.04 -20.08
N ASN A 240 -0.34 -2.98 -20.86
CA ASN A 240 -0.44 -2.91 -22.32
C ASN A 240 -1.14 -4.15 -22.91
N GLU A 241 -0.84 -5.34 -22.40
CA GLU A 241 -1.48 -6.60 -22.82
C GLU A 241 -2.97 -6.61 -22.48
N LEU A 242 -3.35 -6.17 -21.27
CA LEU A 242 -4.74 -6.09 -20.83
C LEU A 242 -5.55 -5.05 -21.63
N LEU A 243 -4.97 -3.88 -21.91
CA LEU A 243 -5.59 -2.85 -22.76
C LEU A 243 -5.83 -3.35 -24.20
N ALA A 244 -4.90 -4.15 -24.73
CA ALA A 244 -5.06 -4.79 -26.04
C ALA A 244 -6.22 -5.80 -26.05
N GLN A 245 -6.47 -6.48 -24.92
CA GLN A 245 -7.61 -7.38 -24.73
C GLN A 245 -8.93 -6.65 -24.41
N GLY A 246 -8.92 -5.31 -24.33
CA GLY A 246 -10.09 -4.52 -23.98
C GLY A 246 -10.44 -4.56 -22.50
N LEU A 247 -9.45 -4.69 -21.62
CA LEU A 247 -9.59 -4.68 -20.17
C LEU A 247 -8.89 -3.44 -19.59
N ALA A 248 -9.62 -2.63 -18.81
CA ALA A 248 -9.09 -1.45 -18.13
C ALA A 248 -9.76 -1.22 -16.77
N ASP A 249 -8.96 -1.18 -15.70
CA ASP A 249 -9.41 -1.00 -14.32
C ASP A 249 -8.20 -0.61 -13.45
N THR A 250 -8.36 -0.59 -12.13
CA THR A 250 -7.34 -0.18 -11.18
C THR A 250 -6.12 -1.12 -11.15
N ASP A 251 -5.07 -0.68 -10.47
CA ASP A 251 -3.88 -1.47 -10.24
C ASP A 251 -4.17 -2.83 -9.59
N GLN A 252 -5.22 -2.93 -8.79
CA GLN A 252 -5.57 -4.17 -8.11
C GLN A 252 -5.95 -5.28 -9.09
N GLN A 253 -6.71 -4.97 -10.15
CA GLN A 253 -7.08 -5.93 -11.19
C GLN A 253 -5.90 -6.30 -12.08
N VAL A 254 -5.02 -5.32 -12.37
CA VAL A 254 -3.78 -5.57 -13.12
C VAL A 254 -2.90 -6.54 -12.33
N ILE A 255 -2.65 -6.29 -11.04
CA ILE A 255 -1.84 -7.17 -10.19
C ILE A 255 -2.48 -8.55 -10.07
N ALA A 256 -3.79 -8.64 -9.82
CA ALA A 256 -4.48 -9.93 -9.78
C ALA A 256 -4.29 -10.70 -11.10
N SER A 257 -4.38 -10.01 -12.24
CA SER A 257 -4.18 -10.61 -13.56
C SER A 257 -2.75 -11.06 -13.78
N MET A 258 -1.73 -10.28 -13.37
CA MET A 258 -0.31 -10.66 -13.45
C MET A 258 -0.06 -12.05 -12.86
N TYR A 259 -0.74 -12.40 -11.78
CA TYR A 259 -0.58 -13.67 -11.06
C TYR A 259 -1.73 -14.66 -11.27
N SER A 260 -2.54 -14.45 -12.30
CA SER A 260 -3.51 -15.44 -12.81
C SER A 260 -2.79 -16.59 -13.53
N PRO A 261 -3.40 -17.77 -13.68
CA PRO A 261 -2.80 -18.91 -14.39
C PRO A 261 -2.26 -18.56 -15.79
N GLU A 262 -2.93 -17.66 -16.52
CA GLU A 262 -2.57 -17.28 -17.89
C GLU A 262 -1.31 -16.41 -17.98
N MET A 263 -1.00 -15.64 -16.93
CA MET A 263 0.05 -14.62 -16.96
C MET A 263 1.15 -14.85 -15.92
N ALA A 264 0.93 -15.70 -14.91
CA ALA A 264 1.86 -15.91 -13.80
C ALA A 264 3.25 -16.38 -14.25
N TRP A 265 3.32 -17.18 -15.32
CA TRP A 265 4.59 -17.68 -15.87
C TRP A 265 5.47 -16.58 -16.47
N LYS A 266 4.90 -15.39 -16.78
CA LYS A 266 5.65 -14.22 -17.25
C LYS A 266 6.26 -13.40 -16.10
N GLN A 267 5.83 -13.63 -14.87
CA GLN A 267 6.21 -12.82 -13.72
C GLN A 267 7.43 -13.38 -13.00
N LYS A 268 8.49 -12.57 -12.93
CA LYS A 268 9.73 -12.91 -12.18
C LYS A 268 9.68 -12.48 -10.72
N ILE A 269 8.98 -11.38 -10.45
CA ILE A 269 8.85 -10.84 -9.10
C ILE A 269 7.72 -11.56 -8.38
N GLU A 270 7.97 -12.02 -7.16
CA GLU A 270 6.93 -12.59 -6.31
C GLU A 270 6.34 -11.56 -5.36
N ILE A 271 5.08 -11.78 -4.98
CA ILE A 271 4.40 -11.01 -3.94
C ILE A 271 4.38 -11.81 -2.63
N MET A 272 4.72 -11.14 -1.54
CA MET A 272 4.49 -11.55 -0.17
C MET A 272 3.31 -10.75 0.38
N THR A 273 2.30 -11.44 0.91
CA THR A 273 1.08 -10.81 1.40
C THR A 273 1.00 -10.84 2.92
N TYR A 274 0.41 -9.79 3.49
CA TYR A 274 0.19 -9.64 4.93
C TYR A 274 -1.31 -9.53 5.22
N SER A 275 -1.80 -10.36 6.15
CA SER A 275 -3.19 -10.33 6.59
C SER A 275 -3.27 -10.09 8.09
N CYS A 276 -4.31 -9.35 8.49
CA CYS A 276 -4.53 -8.96 9.88
C CYS A 276 -5.90 -9.49 10.29
N PRO A 277 -6.04 -10.10 11.49
CA PRO A 277 -7.35 -10.36 12.05
C PRO A 277 -8.18 -9.07 12.16
N ARG A 278 -9.51 -9.21 12.07
CA ARG A 278 -10.41 -8.07 12.28
C ARG A 278 -10.21 -7.50 13.69
N GLY A 279 -10.11 -6.18 13.79
CA GLY A 279 -9.87 -5.46 15.04
C GLY A 279 -8.40 -5.26 15.38
N THR A 280 -7.47 -5.97 14.72
CA THR A 280 -6.04 -5.74 14.89
C THR A 280 -5.70 -4.30 14.52
N PHE A 281 -4.88 -3.63 15.33
CA PHE A 281 -4.56 -2.20 15.22
C PHE A 281 -5.77 -1.26 15.19
N ASN A 282 -6.88 -1.66 15.82
CA ASN A 282 -8.15 -0.93 15.79
C ASN A 282 -8.74 -0.78 14.37
N LEU A 283 -8.40 -1.71 13.46
CA LEU A 283 -8.90 -1.73 12.09
C LEU A 283 -10.21 -2.55 12.01
N TYR A 284 -11.28 -1.89 11.57
CA TYR A 284 -12.60 -2.48 11.39
C TYR A 284 -13.18 -2.18 9.98
N GLY A 285 -14.25 -2.87 9.61
CA GLY A 285 -14.85 -2.76 8.27
C GLY A 285 -13.88 -3.27 7.21
N HIS A 286 -13.77 -2.62 6.05
CA HIS A 286 -12.78 -3.01 5.05
C HIS A 286 -11.34 -2.64 5.42
N ALA A 287 -11.12 -1.77 6.41
CA ALA A 287 -9.79 -1.26 6.72
C ALA A 287 -8.79 -2.34 7.14
N TYR A 288 -9.22 -3.41 7.83
CA TYR A 288 -8.30 -4.48 8.25
C TYR A 288 -7.74 -5.28 7.08
N LEU A 289 -8.49 -5.36 5.97
CA LEU A 289 -8.04 -6.01 4.73
C LEU A 289 -7.06 -5.09 3.97
N TYR A 290 -7.42 -3.81 3.81
CA TYR A 290 -6.68 -2.93 2.92
C TYR A 290 -5.43 -2.32 3.58
N PHE A 291 -5.41 -2.16 4.90
CA PHE A 291 -4.37 -1.40 5.61
C PHE A 291 -3.48 -2.27 6.53
N CYS A 292 -3.50 -3.59 6.39
CA CYS A 292 -2.75 -4.46 7.29
C CYS A 292 -1.23 -4.19 7.27
N LEU A 293 -0.57 -4.33 6.11
CA LEU A 293 0.87 -4.17 5.97
C LEU A 293 1.41 -2.83 6.53
N PRO A 294 0.84 -1.66 6.19
CA PRO A 294 1.39 -0.41 6.72
C PRO A 294 1.25 -0.28 8.23
N TYR A 295 0.21 -0.85 8.84
CA TYR A 295 0.10 -0.88 10.30
C TYR A 295 1.06 -1.88 10.93
N ILE A 296 1.38 -2.99 10.26
CA ILE A 296 2.50 -3.86 10.65
C ILE A 296 3.82 -3.08 10.56
N CYS A 297 4.03 -2.25 9.53
CA CYS A 297 5.24 -1.43 9.40
C CYS A 297 5.35 -0.39 10.52
N LYS A 298 4.22 0.23 10.92
CA LYS A 298 4.15 1.14 12.08
C LYS A 298 4.49 0.40 13.37
N ALA A 299 3.85 -0.75 13.60
CA ALA A 299 4.12 -1.60 14.75
C ALA A 299 5.59 -2.03 14.79
N SER A 300 6.18 -2.43 13.65
CA SER A 300 7.60 -2.82 13.56
C SER A 300 8.56 -1.70 13.96
N ALA A 301 8.15 -0.43 13.84
CA ALA A 301 8.94 0.71 14.30
C ALA A 301 8.79 0.96 15.80
N GLU A 302 7.58 0.78 16.33
CA GLU A 302 7.21 1.01 17.72
C GLU A 302 7.69 -0.13 18.64
N CYS A 303 7.67 -1.35 18.11
CA CYS A 303 8.20 -2.55 18.72
C CYS A 303 9.72 -2.62 18.51
N LYS A 304 10.52 -2.20 19.50
CA LYS A 304 11.95 -2.55 19.51
C LYS A 304 12.10 -4.06 19.74
N ILE A 305 12.14 -4.86 18.67
CA ILE A 305 12.58 -6.25 18.79
C ILE A 305 14.06 -6.23 19.19
N LYS A 306 14.37 -6.56 20.44
CA LYS A 306 15.71 -7.04 20.81
C LYS A 306 15.76 -8.52 20.42
N PRO A 307 16.65 -8.95 19.51
CA PRO A 307 16.95 -10.35 19.35
C PRO A 307 18.09 -10.71 20.30
N THR A 308 17.81 -11.35 21.44
CA THR A 308 18.82 -12.11 22.17
C THR A 308 18.15 -13.20 22.99
N GLY A 309 18.40 -14.46 22.63
CA GLY A 309 18.05 -15.59 23.48
C GLY A 309 17.82 -16.85 22.68
N HIS A 310 18.90 -17.63 22.53
CA HIS A 310 18.87 -19.04 22.20
C HIS A 310 17.62 -19.74 22.73
N LEU A 311 16.83 -20.35 21.83
CA LEU A 311 16.06 -21.54 22.20
C LEU A 311 17.05 -22.70 22.24
N GLU A 312 17.85 -22.74 23.31
CA GLU A 312 18.47 -23.97 23.77
C GLU A 312 17.53 -24.61 24.80
N ASN A 313 17.16 -25.85 24.48
CA ASN A 313 16.60 -26.89 25.33
C ASN A 313 16.42 -26.56 26.83
N SER A 314 15.18 -26.68 27.31
CA SER A 314 14.97 -27.30 28.63
C SER A 314 13.65 -28.08 28.67
N ASN A 315 13.83 -29.39 28.72
CA ASN A 315 13.13 -30.34 29.57
C ASN A 315 11.61 -30.49 29.42
N TYR A 316 11.27 -31.54 28.64
CA TYR A 316 10.25 -32.51 29.03
C TYR A 316 10.35 -32.81 30.52
N LEU A 317 9.36 -32.34 31.29
CA LEU A 317 9.06 -32.89 32.60
C LEU A 317 7.73 -33.64 32.50
N HIS A 318 7.86 -34.95 32.57
CA HIS A 318 6.82 -35.88 33.00
C HIS A 318 6.07 -35.30 34.21
N MET A 319 4.75 -35.19 34.10
CA MET A 319 3.90 -35.49 35.25
C MET A 319 2.86 -36.52 34.86
N THR A 320 3.12 -37.69 35.40
CA THR A 320 2.30 -38.89 35.47
C THR A 320 0.90 -38.59 35.99
N SER A 321 -0.08 -39.14 35.28
CA SER A 321 -1.33 -39.63 35.85
C SER A 321 -1.04 -40.38 37.15
N ASN A 322 -1.69 -39.96 38.24
CA ASN A 322 -2.10 -40.88 39.30
C ASN A 322 -3.34 -40.33 40.03
N TYR A 323 -4.22 -41.28 40.28
CA TYR A 323 -5.59 -41.23 40.79
C TYR A 323 -5.74 -40.74 42.25
N VAL A 324 -7.02 -40.70 42.65
CA VAL A 324 -7.61 -40.78 43.99
C VAL A 324 -8.03 -39.40 44.53
N LYS A 325 -9.32 -39.07 44.74
CA LYS A 325 -10.49 -39.87 45.14
C LYS A 325 -11.78 -39.27 44.60
#